data_AF-S3C2N5-F1
#
_entry.id   AF-S3C2N5-F1
#
_cell.length_a   1.000
_cell.length_b   1.000
_cell.length_c   1.000
_cell.angle_alpha   90.00
_cell.angle_beta   90.00
_cell.angle_gamma   90.00
#
_symmetry.space_group_name_H-M   'P 1'
#
loop_
_entity.id
_entity.type
_entity.pdbx_description
1 polymer ?
#
loop_
_entity_poly.entity_id
_entity_poly.type
_entity_poly.pdbx_seq_one_letter_code
_entity_poly.pdbx_strand_id
1 'polypeptide(L)'
;MTASAASTTPSRRGLEVIGELVLAEVSRLQEGYRRDRSAAVSSLARLRRGAGRAPMSTPDLWGLIDLAPLHDADCMRGEEAMEHAQNAVFATLALYALHQQSRSDGMHTNSRAGELGRAVRRLMPAGQLDEPIRKRFVRTGAATDFVTLTVRLRELVSLLRRDGIPLDYALLAEQLYRWQRPGGRQAVRRSWGLSFHAAQPRPGDGDSTDSSQNPPEDNAQ
;
A
#
# COMPACT_ATOMS: atom_id res chain seq x y z
N MET A 1 12.23 30.27 27.63
CA MET A 1 11.26 29.18 27.86
C MET A 1 11.15 28.37 26.57
N THR A 2 11.86 27.26 26.46
CA THR A 2 11.84 26.37 25.29
C THR A 2 10.84 25.24 25.57
N ALA A 3 9.68 25.27 24.91
CA ALA A 3 8.72 24.18 24.96
C ALA A 3 9.31 22.97 24.22
N SER A 4 9.56 21.89 24.97
CA SER A 4 9.98 20.59 24.43
C SER A 4 8.81 19.97 23.67
N ALA A 5 8.91 19.92 22.34
CA ALA A 5 7.96 19.21 21.50
C ALA A 5 8.12 17.70 21.74
N ALA A 6 7.27 17.14 22.61
CA ALA A 6 7.19 15.70 22.79
C ALA A 6 6.76 15.06 21.46
N SER A 7 7.70 14.36 20.81
CA SER A 7 7.47 13.56 19.61
C SER A 7 6.43 12.47 19.89
N THR A 8 5.15 12.79 19.67
CA THR A 8 4.04 11.86 19.89
C THR A 8 4.05 10.85 18.75
N THR A 9 4.80 9.77 18.95
CA THR A 9 4.74 8.57 18.11
C THR A 9 3.28 8.11 18.07
N PRO A 10 2.70 7.80 16.90
CA PRO A 10 1.32 7.34 16.85
C PRO A 10 1.16 6.09 17.73
N SER A 11 0.10 6.07 18.54
CA SER A 11 -0.24 4.89 19.34
C SER A 11 -0.44 3.70 18.40
N ARG A 12 0.14 2.56 18.76
CA ARG A 12 0.00 1.30 18.02
C ARG A 12 -1.48 0.97 17.74
N ARG A 13 -2.35 1.24 18.72
CA ARG A 13 -3.79 1.06 18.63
C ARG A 13 -4.45 1.95 17.55
N GLY A 14 -3.92 3.14 17.31
CA GLY A 14 -4.45 4.04 16.28
C GLY A 14 -4.13 3.57 14.87
N LEU A 15 -2.96 2.95 14.68
CA LEU A 15 -2.63 2.30 13.41
C LEU A 15 -3.54 1.09 13.20
N GLU A 16 -3.69 0.24 14.21
CA GLU A 16 -4.55 -0.96 14.16
C GLU A 16 -5.99 -0.60 13.77
N VAL A 17 -6.61 0.41 14.38
CA VAL A 17 -7.98 0.84 14.03
C VAL A 17 -8.10 1.28 12.57
N ILE A 18 -7.12 2.03 12.05
CA ILE A 18 -7.13 2.49 10.64
C ILE A 18 -6.95 1.30 9.69
N GLY A 19 -6.03 0.40 10.00
CA GLY A 19 -5.78 -0.81 9.23
C GLY A 19 -7.01 -1.71 9.18
N GLU A 20 -7.66 -1.95 10.32
CA GLU A 20 -8.87 -2.76 10.46
C GLU A 20 -10.04 -2.17 9.66
N LEU A 21 -10.29 -0.87 9.78
CA LEU A 21 -11.33 -0.18 9.01
C LEU A 21 -11.11 -0.34 7.50
N VAL A 22 -9.89 -0.09 7.03
CA VAL A 22 -9.57 -0.19 5.60
C VAL A 22 -9.63 -1.64 5.12
N LEU A 23 -9.17 -2.60 5.93
CA LEU A 23 -9.29 -4.02 5.62
C LEU A 23 -10.75 -4.42 5.41
N ALA A 24 -11.63 -4.05 6.35
CA ALA A 24 -13.05 -4.35 6.27
C ALA A 24 -13.68 -3.76 4.99
N GLU A 25 -13.42 -2.48 4.70
CA GLU A 25 -13.97 -1.81 3.52
C GLU A 25 -13.42 -2.38 2.21
N VAL A 26 -12.11 -2.58 2.11
CA VAL A 26 -11.50 -3.11 0.89
C VAL A 26 -11.96 -4.55 0.64
N SER A 27 -12.04 -5.40 1.67
CA SER A 27 -12.57 -6.76 1.53
C SER A 27 -14.02 -6.76 1.07
N ARG A 28 -14.87 -5.90 1.66
CA ARG A 28 -16.28 -5.75 1.26
C ARG A 28 -16.41 -5.29 -0.20
N LEU A 29 -15.64 -4.28 -0.59
CA LEU A 29 -15.65 -3.72 -1.96
C LEU A 29 -15.09 -4.73 -2.97
N GLN A 30 -14.00 -5.41 -2.65
CA GLN A 30 -13.37 -6.41 -3.50
C GLN A 30 -14.32 -7.56 -3.79
N GLU A 31 -14.92 -8.11 -2.74
CA GLU A 31 -15.85 -9.22 -2.87
C GLU A 31 -17.12 -8.82 -3.63
N GLY A 32 -17.66 -7.65 -3.33
CA GLY A 32 -18.81 -7.11 -4.06
C GLY A 32 -18.50 -6.87 -5.54
N TYR A 33 -17.33 -6.33 -5.87
CA TYR A 33 -16.93 -6.06 -7.25
C TYR A 33 -16.69 -7.33 -8.04
N ARG A 34 -16.04 -8.35 -7.44
CA ARG A 34 -15.81 -9.66 -8.10
C ARG A 34 -17.10 -10.42 -8.39
N ARG A 35 -18.15 -10.18 -7.60
CA ARG A 35 -19.50 -10.71 -7.82
C ARG A 35 -20.41 -9.76 -8.64
N ASP A 36 -19.85 -8.73 -9.25
CA ASP A 36 -20.55 -7.73 -10.05
C ASP A 36 -21.76 -7.08 -9.34
N ARG A 37 -21.65 -6.86 -8.02
CA ARG A 37 -22.69 -6.20 -7.24
C ARG A 37 -22.70 -4.70 -7.58
N SER A 38 -23.82 -4.22 -8.11
CA SER A 38 -24.01 -2.82 -8.52
C SER A 38 -23.59 -1.79 -7.45
N ALA A 39 -23.90 -2.04 -6.18
CA ALA A 39 -23.51 -1.19 -5.06
C ALA A 39 -21.99 -1.05 -4.91
N ALA A 40 -21.22 -2.14 -5.07
CA ALA A 40 -19.77 -2.11 -5.00
C ALA A 40 -19.15 -1.42 -6.23
N VAL A 41 -19.67 -1.70 -7.43
CA VAL A 41 -19.26 -1.04 -8.67
C VAL A 41 -19.46 0.47 -8.58
N SER A 42 -20.62 0.92 -8.10
CA SER A 42 -20.95 2.33 -7.89
C SER A 42 -20.04 2.98 -6.84
N SER A 43 -19.81 2.30 -5.71
CA SER A 43 -18.92 2.79 -4.65
C SER A 43 -17.49 3.01 -5.15
N LEU A 44 -16.93 2.05 -5.89
CA LEU A 44 -15.60 2.18 -6.49
C LEU A 44 -15.55 3.30 -7.53
N ALA A 45 -16.61 3.50 -8.31
CA ALA A 45 -16.69 4.62 -9.26
C ALA A 45 -16.68 5.98 -8.56
N ARG A 46 -17.39 6.13 -7.44
CA ARG A 46 -17.37 7.34 -6.59
C ARG A 46 -15.99 7.58 -5.98
N LEU A 47 -15.37 6.55 -5.39
CA LEU A 47 -14.02 6.63 -4.82
C LEU A 47 -12.98 7.07 -5.86
N ARG A 48 -13.07 6.58 -7.10
CA ARG A 48 -12.18 7.01 -8.19
C ARG A 48 -12.32 8.50 -8.53
N ARG A 49 -13.53 9.06 -8.49
CA ARG A 49 -13.78 10.49 -8.75
C ARG A 49 -13.28 11.39 -7.62
N GLY A 50 -13.29 10.88 -6.39
CA GLY A 50 -12.73 11.58 -5.22
C GLY A 50 -11.21 11.51 -5.10
N ALA A 51 -10.52 10.72 -5.93
CA ALA A 51 -9.08 10.54 -5.87
C ALA A 51 -8.33 11.87 -6.13
N GLY A 52 -7.47 12.28 -5.20
CA GLY A 52 -6.67 13.51 -5.30
C GLY A 52 -7.37 14.78 -4.81
N ARG A 53 -8.55 14.66 -4.19
CA ARG A 53 -9.24 15.76 -3.50
C ARG A 53 -9.19 15.53 -1.99
N ALA A 54 -9.30 16.60 -1.20
CA ALA A 54 -9.45 16.45 0.24
C ALA A 54 -10.79 15.73 0.54
N PRO A 55 -10.82 14.72 1.42
CA PRO A 55 -12.04 13.94 1.64
C PRO A 55 -13.20 14.78 2.18
N MET A 56 -12.88 15.72 3.07
CA MET A 56 -13.84 16.63 3.70
C MET A 56 -14.46 17.63 2.73
N SER A 57 -13.84 17.89 1.58
CA SER A 57 -14.36 18.81 0.55
C SER A 57 -15.06 18.08 -0.61
N THR A 58 -15.30 16.77 -0.49
CA THR A 58 -15.94 15.96 -1.53
C THR A 58 -17.27 15.39 -1.03
N PRO A 59 -18.41 16.10 -1.22
CA PRO A 59 -19.73 15.62 -0.79
C PRO A 59 -20.09 14.23 -1.32
N ASP A 60 -19.63 13.90 -2.53
CA ASP A 60 -19.79 12.58 -3.15
C ASP A 60 -19.19 11.42 -2.34
N LEU A 61 -18.34 11.69 -1.35
CA LEU A 61 -17.74 10.69 -0.46
C LEU A 61 -18.39 10.64 0.92
N TRP A 62 -19.29 11.57 1.24
CA TRP A 62 -20.00 11.60 2.52
C TRP A 62 -20.93 10.39 2.63
N GLY A 63 -20.87 9.73 3.79
CA GLY A 63 -21.65 8.51 4.08
C GLY A 63 -21.29 7.29 3.21
N LEU A 64 -20.26 7.39 2.37
CA LEU A 64 -19.83 6.25 1.54
C LEU A 64 -19.05 5.22 2.37
N ILE A 65 -18.30 5.69 3.36
CA ILE A 65 -17.48 4.91 4.27
C ILE A 65 -17.95 5.22 5.68
N ASP A 66 -18.17 4.18 6.48
CA ASP A 66 -18.48 4.34 7.90
C ASP A 66 -17.21 4.66 8.68
N LEU A 67 -17.15 5.87 9.22
CA LEU A 67 -16.02 6.35 10.01
C LEU A 67 -16.28 6.23 11.52
N ALA A 68 -17.39 5.66 11.97
CA ALA A 68 -17.69 5.46 13.39
C ALA A 68 -16.53 4.80 14.15
N PRO A 69 -15.84 3.77 13.61
CA PRO A 69 -14.70 3.16 14.30
C PRO A 69 -13.55 4.14 14.61
N LEU A 70 -13.37 5.19 13.80
CA LEU A 70 -12.37 6.23 14.08
C LEU A 70 -12.82 7.15 15.21
N HIS A 71 -14.11 7.49 15.27
CA HIS A 71 -14.67 8.39 16.27
C HIS A 71 -14.72 7.75 17.66
N ASP A 72 -15.03 6.46 17.71
CA ASP A 72 -15.09 5.68 18.95
C ASP A 72 -13.70 5.33 19.50
N ALA A 73 -12.65 5.48 18.67
CA ALA A 73 -11.30 5.18 19.06
C ALA A 73 -10.70 6.28 19.94
N ASP A 74 -10.53 5.95 21.22
CA ASP A 74 -9.85 6.76 22.24
C ASP A 74 -8.49 7.35 21.81
N CYS A 75 -7.78 6.66 20.92
CA CYS A 75 -6.47 7.07 20.42
C CYS A 75 -6.51 8.04 19.23
N MET A 76 -7.69 8.28 18.65
CA MET A 76 -7.97 9.23 17.57
C MET A 76 -8.66 10.50 18.09
N ARG A 77 -8.36 10.90 19.33
CA ARG A 77 -8.84 12.15 19.90
C ARG A 77 -8.07 13.35 19.34
N GLY A 78 -8.82 14.39 18.97
CA GLY A 78 -8.30 15.66 18.46
C GLY A 78 -8.51 15.83 16.95
N GLU A 79 -8.76 17.07 16.55
CA GLU A 79 -9.12 17.45 15.18
C GLU A 79 -8.04 17.02 14.15
N GLU A 80 -6.77 17.32 14.43
CA GLU A 80 -5.64 16.95 13.55
C GLU A 80 -5.48 15.43 13.39
N ALA A 81 -5.64 14.67 14.48
CA ALA A 81 -5.52 13.22 14.44
C ALA A 81 -6.66 12.59 13.61
N MET A 82 -7.88 13.11 13.75
CA MET A 82 -9.03 12.69 12.97
C MET A 82 -8.85 13.05 11.48
N GLU A 83 -8.43 14.27 11.18
CA GLU A 83 -8.17 14.72 9.80
C GLU A 83 -7.13 13.82 9.11
N HIS A 84 -6.01 13.53 9.78
CA HIS A 84 -5.00 12.63 9.24
C HIS A 84 -5.51 11.21 9.01
N ALA A 85 -6.35 10.69 9.91
CA ALA A 85 -6.94 9.36 9.77
C ALA A 85 -7.89 9.31 8.57
N GLN A 86 -8.77 10.29 8.44
CA GLN A 86 -9.67 10.44 7.28
C GLN A 86 -8.87 10.54 5.98
N ASN A 87 -7.87 11.41 5.93
CA ASN A 87 -6.98 11.56 4.78
C ASN A 87 -6.34 10.22 4.38
N ALA A 88 -5.85 9.43 5.34
CA ALA A 88 -5.24 8.14 5.09
C ALA A 88 -6.24 7.11 4.55
N VAL A 89 -7.42 7.00 5.16
CA VAL A 89 -8.49 6.07 4.76
C VAL A 89 -8.96 6.38 3.35
N PHE A 90 -9.37 7.61 3.07
CA PHE A 90 -9.92 7.98 1.77
C PHE A 90 -8.88 7.94 0.66
N ALA A 91 -7.64 8.38 0.91
CA ALA A 91 -6.56 8.25 -0.08
C ALA A 91 -6.32 6.78 -0.44
N THR A 92 -6.27 5.91 0.56
CA THR A 92 -6.06 4.46 0.37
C THR A 92 -7.20 3.84 -0.43
N LEU A 93 -8.46 4.12 -0.07
CA LEU A 93 -9.62 3.57 -0.76
C LEU A 93 -9.73 4.09 -2.21
N ALA A 94 -9.35 5.34 -2.46
CA ALA A 94 -9.27 5.89 -3.81
C ALA A 94 -8.18 5.20 -4.65
N LEU A 95 -7.00 4.92 -4.06
CA LEU A 95 -5.94 4.16 -4.70
C LEU A 95 -6.37 2.72 -4.98
N TYR A 96 -7.06 2.06 -4.04
CA TYR A 96 -7.63 0.74 -4.25
C TYR A 96 -8.66 0.73 -5.39
N ALA A 97 -9.57 1.70 -5.42
CA ALA A 97 -10.60 1.78 -6.44
C ALA A 97 -10.04 2.01 -7.86
N LEU A 98 -8.91 2.70 -7.97
CA LEU A 98 -8.14 2.77 -9.21
C LEU A 98 -7.54 1.41 -9.55
N HIS A 99 -6.87 0.76 -8.60
CA HIS A 99 -6.17 -0.51 -8.81
C HIS A 99 -7.12 -1.63 -9.27
N GLN A 100 -8.28 -1.75 -8.61
CA GLN A 100 -9.29 -2.78 -8.89
C GLN A 100 -10.02 -2.57 -10.23
N GLN A 101 -9.97 -1.37 -10.83
CA GLN A 101 -10.73 -1.06 -12.03
C GLN A 101 -10.38 -1.99 -13.20
N SER A 102 -11.39 -2.64 -13.79
CA SER A 102 -11.21 -3.56 -14.92
C SER A 102 -10.27 -4.74 -14.62
N ARG A 103 -10.14 -5.11 -13.34
CA ARG A 103 -9.41 -6.31 -12.88
C ARG A 103 -10.41 -7.29 -12.30
N SER A 104 -10.43 -8.51 -12.83
CA SER A 104 -11.21 -9.64 -12.30
C SER A 104 -10.60 -10.21 -11.02
N ASP A 105 -9.27 -10.16 -10.92
CA ASP A 105 -8.53 -10.59 -9.74
C ASP A 105 -8.63 -9.55 -8.62
N GLY A 106 -8.56 -10.00 -7.37
CA GLY A 106 -8.48 -9.11 -6.22
C GLY A 106 -7.15 -8.38 -6.17
N MET A 107 -7.16 -7.05 -6.17
CA MET A 107 -5.95 -6.22 -6.10
C MET A 107 -5.53 -5.86 -4.67
N HIS A 108 -6.33 -6.27 -3.68
CA HIS A 108 -5.93 -6.28 -2.29
C HIS A 108 -5.47 -7.67 -1.83
N THR A 109 -4.38 -7.69 -1.07
CA THR A 109 -3.85 -8.87 -0.36
C THR A 109 -3.39 -8.46 1.05
N ASN A 110 -3.47 -9.37 2.01
CA ASN A 110 -2.86 -9.24 3.34
C ASN A 110 -1.50 -9.96 3.43
N SER A 111 -0.98 -10.44 2.30
CA SER A 111 0.32 -11.12 2.27
C SER A 111 1.45 -10.11 2.34
N ARG A 112 2.58 -10.54 2.92
CA ARG A 112 3.81 -9.74 2.94
C ARG A 112 4.27 -9.29 1.55
N ALA A 113 3.94 -10.04 0.50
CA ALA A 113 4.24 -9.65 -0.88
C ALA A 113 3.51 -8.38 -1.34
N GLY A 114 2.46 -7.98 -0.64
CA GLY A 114 1.69 -6.75 -0.85
C GLY A 114 2.29 -5.49 -0.20
N GLU A 115 3.40 -5.58 0.53
CA GLU A 115 4.11 -4.37 0.98
C GLU A 115 4.59 -3.54 -0.22
N LEU A 116 4.43 -2.20 -0.19
CA LEU A 116 4.67 -1.33 -1.35
C LEU A 116 6.04 -1.53 -2.01
N GLY A 117 7.13 -1.60 -1.25
CA GLY A 117 8.45 -1.79 -1.86
C GLY A 117 8.62 -3.15 -2.52
N ARG A 118 8.05 -4.22 -1.94
CA ARG A 118 8.04 -5.56 -2.56
C ARG A 118 7.19 -5.57 -3.83
N ALA A 119 6.01 -4.95 -3.79
CA ALA A 119 5.14 -4.83 -4.95
C ALA A 119 5.81 -4.04 -6.09
N VAL A 120 6.46 -2.91 -5.78
CA VAL A 120 7.22 -2.13 -6.77
C VAL A 120 8.44 -2.89 -7.31
N ARG A 121 9.13 -3.68 -6.48
CA ARG A 121 10.24 -4.52 -6.95
C ARG A 121 9.79 -5.53 -8.01
N ARG A 122 8.57 -6.08 -7.86
CA ARG A 122 7.97 -7.03 -8.82
C ARG A 122 7.63 -6.41 -10.18
N LEU A 123 7.61 -5.08 -10.31
CA LEU A 123 7.50 -4.40 -11.61
C LEU A 123 8.79 -4.52 -12.45
N MET A 124 9.87 -5.02 -11.86
CA MET A 124 11.19 -5.10 -12.49
C MET A 124 11.54 -6.57 -12.75
N PRO A 125 12.28 -6.88 -13.83
CA PRO A 125 12.77 -8.23 -14.07
C PRO A 125 13.63 -8.74 -12.91
N ALA A 126 13.60 -10.06 -12.68
CA ALA A 126 14.47 -10.71 -11.70
C ALA A 126 15.94 -10.40 -12.00
N GLY A 127 16.72 -10.09 -10.96
CA GLY A 127 18.14 -9.75 -11.10
C GLY A 127 18.46 -8.40 -11.74
N GLN A 128 17.49 -7.67 -12.31
CA GLN A 128 17.71 -6.38 -12.97
C GLN A 128 17.06 -5.24 -12.21
N LEU A 129 17.63 -4.05 -12.29
CA LEU A 129 17.10 -2.85 -11.64
C LEU A 129 16.63 -1.87 -12.72
N ASP A 130 15.31 -1.71 -12.84
CA ASP A 130 14.73 -0.68 -13.71
C ASP A 130 14.93 0.70 -13.06
N GLU A 131 15.90 1.44 -13.57
CA GLU A 131 16.27 2.78 -13.12
C GLU A 131 15.09 3.77 -13.14
N PRO A 132 14.31 3.91 -14.24
CA PRO A 132 13.09 4.70 -14.25
C PRO A 132 12.09 4.38 -13.12
N ILE A 133 11.75 3.11 -12.93
CA ILE A 133 10.78 2.69 -11.89
C ILE A 133 11.37 2.95 -10.50
N ARG A 134 12.66 2.66 -10.28
CA ARG A 134 13.33 2.95 -9.00
C ARG A 134 13.30 4.45 -8.71
N LYS A 135 13.63 5.31 -9.68
CA LYS A 135 13.60 6.77 -9.52
C LYS A 135 12.20 7.27 -9.14
N ARG A 136 11.14 6.74 -9.78
CA ARG A 136 9.75 7.06 -9.41
C ARG A 136 9.43 6.64 -7.97
N PHE A 137 9.86 5.45 -7.55
CA PHE A 137 9.66 4.96 -6.19
C PHE A 137 10.37 5.82 -5.14
N VAL A 138 11.65 6.13 -5.37
CA VAL A 138 12.43 7.02 -4.48
C VAL A 138 11.79 8.40 -4.41
N ARG A 139 11.36 8.96 -5.55
CA ARG A 139 10.65 10.23 -5.61
C ARG A 139 9.34 10.17 -4.82
N THR A 140 8.60 9.06 -4.86
CA THR A 140 7.37 8.88 -4.05
C THR A 140 7.68 8.99 -2.56
N GLY A 141 8.69 8.26 -2.07
CA GLY A 141 9.11 8.33 -0.66
C GLY A 141 9.71 9.67 -0.24
N ALA A 142 10.12 10.51 -1.19
CA ALA A 142 10.66 11.86 -0.98
C ALA A 142 9.62 12.98 -1.14
N ALA A 143 8.32 12.66 -1.19
CA ALA A 143 7.27 13.68 -1.15
C ALA A 143 7.40 14.57 0.10
N THR A 144 7.03 15.85 -0.03
CA THR A 144 7.14 16.86 1.03
C THR A 144 5.79 17.24 1.65
N ASP A 145 4.70 16.81 1.02
CA ASP A 145 3.33 17.02 1.45
C ASP A 145 2.45 15.81 1.04
N PHE A 146 1.30 15.67 1.69
CA PHE A 146 0.44 14.50 1.54
C PHE A 146 -0.24 14.44 0.16
N VAL A 147 -0.57 15.60 -0.43
CA VAL A 147 -1.17 15.67 -1.77
C VAL A 147 -0.18 15.15 -2.81
N THR A 148 1.06 15.64 -2.80
CA THR A 148 2.14 15.15 -3.66
C THR A 148 2.40 13.66 -3.46
N LEU A 149 2.36 13.17 -2.22
CA LEU A 149 2.53 11.75 -1.94
C LEU A 149 1.45 10.90 -2.61
N THR A 150 0.18 11.27 -2.46
CA THR A 150 -0.95 10.51 -3.01
C THR A 150 -0.97 10.52 -4.55
N VAL A 151 -0.59 11.64 -5.18
CA VAL A 151 -0.42 11.71 -6.65
C VAL A 151 0.67 10.74 -7.12
N ARG A 152 1.83 10.72 -6.46
CA ARG A 152 2.93 9.82 -6.82
C ARG A 152 2.58 8.35 -6.57
N LEU A 153 1.87 8.05 -5.48
CA LEU A 153 1.35 6.70 -5.22
C LEU A 153 0.36 6.26 -6.29
N ARG A 154 -0.48 7.17 -6.79
CA ARG A 154 -1.41 6.89 -7.89
C ARG A 154 -0.67 6.46 -9.17
N GLU A 155 0.44 7.11 -9.49
CA GLU A 155 1.30 6.72 -10.62
C GLU A 155 1.86 5.30 -10.44
N LEU A 156 2.36 4.96 -9.24
CA LEU A 156 2.85 3.62 -8.94
C LEU A 156 1.75 2.57 -9.00
N VAL A 157 0.59 2.84 -8.39
CA VAL A 157 -0.57 1.94 -8.41
C VAL A 157 -1.07 1.70 -9.84
N SER A 158 -0.94 2.68 -10.73
CA SER A 158 -1.28 2.50 -12.14
C SER A 158 -0.36 1.49 -12.83
N LEU A 159 0.93 1.46 -12.48
CA LEU A 159 1.88 0.45 -12.95
C LEU A 159 1.56 -0.93 -12.36
N LEU A 160 1.30 -1.01 -11.05
CA LEU A 160 0.93 -2.26 -10.38
C LEU A 160 -0.33 -2.87 -10.98
N ARG A 161 -1.34 -2.03 -11.27
CA ARG A 161 -2.57 -2.44 -11.94
C ARG A 161 -2.31 -3.04 -13.32
N ARG A 162 -1.45 -2.40 -14.12
CA ARG A 162 -1.10 -2.89 -15.46
C ARG A 162 -0.55 -4.31 -15.40
N ASP A 163 0.27 -4.59 -14.39
CA ASP A 163 0.96 -5.88 -14.24
C ASP A 163 0.22 -6.84 -13.27
N GLY A 164 -0.98 -6.46 -12.80
CA GLY A 164 -1.82 -7.29 -11.92
C GLY A 164 -1.20 -7.61 -10.55
N ILE A 165 -0.34 -6.73 -10.02
CA ILE A 165 0.40 -6.95 -8.78
C ILE A 165 -0.42 -6.42 -7.59
N PRO A 166 -0.95 -7.28 -6.69
CA PRO A 166 -1.78 -6.84 -5.58
C PRO A 166 -0.97 -6.12 -4.49
N LEU A 167 -1.66 -5.30 -3.69
CA LEU A 167 -1.09 -4.50 -2.61
C LEU A 167 -1.82 -4.74 -1.28
N ASP A 168 -1.11 -4.60 -0.17
CA ASP A 168 -1.69 -4.52 1.16
C ASP A 168 -2.17 -3.09 1.45
N TYR A 169 -3.46 -2.87 1.25
CA TYR A 169 -4.10 -1.57 1.43
C TYR A 169 -4.33 -1.23 2.89
N ALA A 170 -4.54 -2.23 3.76
CA ALA A 170 -4.65 -2.00 5.20
C ALA A 170 -3.33 -1.46 5.74
N LEU A 171 -2.22 -2.12 5.40
CA LEU A 171 -0.88 -1.64 5.75
C LEU A 171 -0.56 -0.29 5.11
N LEU A 172 -0.96 -0.07 3.85
CA LEU A 172 -0.75 1.22 3.20
C LEU A 172 -1.47 2.35 3.97
N ALA A 173 -2.71 2.12 4.43
CA ALA A 173 -3.45 3.13 5.20
C ALA A 173 -2.74 3.49 6.51
N GLU A 174 -2.26 2.49 7.25
CA GLU A 174 -1.45 2.71 8.45
C GLU A 174 -0.20 3.55 8.15
N GLN A 175 0.48 3.23 7.05
CA GLN A 175 1.66 3.96 6.61
C GLN A 175 1.33 5.39 6.20
N LEU A 176 0.21 5.63 5.51
CA LEU A 176 -0.23 6.98 5.14
C LEU A 176 -0.64 7.83 6.35
N TYR A 177 -1.29 7.22 7.33
CA TYR A 177 -1.57 7.89 8.60
C TYR A 177 -0.28 8.24 9.32
N ARG A 178 0.62 7.26 9.50
CA ARG A 178 1.92 7.46 10.13
C ARG A 178 2.73 8.53 9.41
N TRP A 179 2.72 8.57 8.08
CA TRP A 179 3.49 9.52 7.28
C TRP A 179 3.16 10.99 7.61
N GLN A 180 1.90 11.28 7.94
CA GLN A 180 1.45 12.63 8.29
C GLN A 180 1.93 13.07 9.69
N ARG A 181 2.33 12.13 10.56
CA ARG A 181 2.76 12.41 11.93
C ARG A 181 4.24 12.84 11.99
N PRO A 182 4.63 13.62 13.02
CA PRO A 182 6.03 13.99 13.25
C PRO A 182 6.98 12.78 13.22
N GLY A 183 8.07 12.87 12.45
CA GLY A 183 9.04 11.78 12.25
C GLY A 183 8.55 10.59 11.42
N GLY A 184 7.26 10.53 11.08
CA GLY A 184 6.65 9.41 10.39
C GLY A 184 7.13 9.23 8.94
N ARG A 185 7.41 10.32 8.24
CA ARG A 185 7.92 10.29 6.84
C ARG A 185 9.18 9.43 6.71
N GLN A 186 10.14 9.61 7.61
CA GLN A 186 11.39 8.84 7.60
C GLN A 186 11.15 7.36 7.91
N ALA A 187 10.27 7.07 8.88
CA ALA A 187 9.92 5.71 9.26
C ALA A 187 9.25 4.94 8.10
N VAL A 188 8.29 5.57 7.43
CA VAL A 188 7.59 4.99 6.27
C VAL A 188 8.55 4.79 5.09
N ARG A 189 9.37 5.80 4.77
CA ARG A 189 10.39 5.69 3.71
C ARG A 189 11.38 4.56 3.99
N ARG A 190 11.80 4.38 5.24
CA ARG A 190 12.68 3.28 5.66
C ARG A 190 11.99 1.93 5.48
N SER A 191 10.74 1.79 5.92
CA SER A 191 9.95 0.55 5.73
C SER A 191 9.83 0.20 4.25
N TRP A 192 9.48 1.16 3.41
CA TRP A 192 9.38 0.99 1.95
C TRP A 192 10.72 0.56 1.33
N GLY A 193 11.83 1.23 1.67
CA GLY A 193 13.17 0.86 1.19
C GLY A 193 13.59 -0.55 1.61
N LEU A 194 13.37 -0.91 2.89
CA LEU A 194 13.68 -2.25 3.39
C LEU A 194 12.86 -3.33 2.67
N SER A 195 11.56 -3.09 2.49
CA SER A 195 10.67 -4.03 1.79
C SER A 195 11.09 -4.21 0.32
N PHE A 196 11.51 -3.14 -0.36
CA PHE A 196 12.02 -3.19 -1.73
C PHE A 196 13.30 -4.04 -1.84
N HIS A 197 14.25 -3.85 -0.94
CA HIS A 197 15.50 -4.62 -0.95
C HIS A 197 15.30 -6.08 -0.54
N ALA A 198 14.38 -6.36 0.37
CA ALA A 198 14.08 -7.72 0.85
C ALA A 198 13.31 -8.58 -0.17
N ALA A 199 12.88 -8.02 -1.30
CA ALA A 199 12.33 -8.76 -2.44
C ALA A 199 13.37 -9.12 -3.49
N GLN A 200 14.65 -8.75 -3.31
CA GLN A 200 15.72 -9.22 -4.19
C GLN A 200 16.04 -10.69 -3.84
N PRO A 201 16.15 -11.59 -4.83
CA PRO A 201 16.76 -12.90 -4.61
C PRO A 201 18.14 -12.70 -3.98
N ARG A 202 18.49 -13.53 -2.99
CA ARG A 202 19.86 -13.52 -2.48
C ARG A 202 20.77 -13.98 -3.63
N PRO A 203 21.92 -13.33 -3.87
CA PRO A 203 22.93 -13.90 -4.76
C PRO A 203 23.40 -15.21 -4.11
N GLY A 204 22.98 -16.36 -4.66
CA GLY A 204 23.32 -17.69 -4.14
C GLY A 204 22.24 -18.77 -4.29
N ASP A 205 20.97 -18.41 -4.51
CA ASP A 205 19.88 -19.40 -4.66
C ASP A 205 19.71 -19.91 -6.12
N GLY A 206 20.67 -19.62 -6.99
CA GLY A 206 20.72 -20.08 -8.37
C GLY A 206 21.87 -21.05 -8.57
N ASP A 207 21.51 -22.32 -8.79
CA ASP A 207 22.36 -23.44 -9.20
C ASP A 207 22.97 -24.30 -8.08
N SER A 208 22.15 -25.23 -7.58
CA SER A 208 22.63 -26.55 -7.18
C SER A 208 21.77 -27.57 -7.91
N THR A 209 21.86 -27.56 -9.24
CA THR A 209 21.38 -28.67 -10.05
C THR A 209 22.45 -29.76 -9.97
N ASP A 210 22.23 -30.64 -9.01
CA ASP A 210 22.90 -31.92 -8.78
C ASP A 210 23.27 -32.61 -10.11
N SER A 211 24.53 -32.45 -10.52
CA SER A 211 25.14 -33.27 -11.55
C SER A 211 25.54 -34.59 -10.90
N SER A 212 24.57 -35.49 -10.74
CA SER A 212 24.84 -36.91 -10.51
C SER A 212 25.58 -37.47 -11.73
N GLN A 213 26.92 -37.40 -11.68
CA GLN A 213 27.80 -38.15 -12.56
C GLN A 213 27.68 -39.63 -12.20
N ASN A 214 27.04 -40.41 -13.07
CA ASN A 214 27.12 -41.86 -13.04
C ASN A 214 28.59 -42.32 -13.23
N PRO A 215 29.02 -43.40 -12.54
CA PRO A 215 30.38 -43.92 -12.67
C PRO A 215 30.61 -44.58 -14.04
N PRO A 216 31.88 -44.71 -14.49
CA PRO A 216 32.19 -45.32 -15.78
C PRO A 216 31.94 -46.83 -15.76
N GLU A 217 31.20 -47.32 -16.76
CA GLU A 217 31.13 -48.75 -17.06
C GLU A 217 32.45 -49.19 -17.74
N ASP A 218 33.18 -50.03 -17.02
CA ASP A 218 34.37 -50.74 -17.48
C ASP A 218 33.95 -51.86 -18.45
N ASN A 219 34.25 -51.70 -19.74
CA ASN A 219 34.00 -52.72 -20.75
C ASN A 219 35.33 -53.39 -21.10
N ALA A 220 35.65 -54.47 -20.37
CA ALA A 220 36.79 -55.33 -20.67
C ALA A 220 36.43 -56.29 -21.81
N GLN A 221 37.25 -56.26 -22.87
CA GLN A 221 37.44 -57.36 -23.82
C GLN A 221 38.67 -58.18 -23.43
#